data_AF-A0A9X0DD01-F1
#
_entry.id   AF-A0A9X0DD01-F1
#
_cell.length_a   1.000
_cell.length_b   1.000
_cell.length_c   1.000
_cell.angle_alpha   90.00
_cell.angle_beta   90.00
_cell.angle_gamma   90.00
#
_symmetry.space_group_name_H-M   'P 1'
#
loop_
_entity.id
_entity.type
_entity.pdbx_description
1 polymer ?
#
loop_
_entity_poly.entity_id
_entity_poly.type
_entity_poly.pdbx_seq_one_letter_code
_entity_poly.pdbx_strand_id
1 'polypeptide(L)'
;MVNRNRNNLNPTTTTANNNSMAACGTDNDKLLFEDCEVPKGLREPFIKSGYRRAYSTPWQCFKSLFYINNESFNVWSHILATCYFFVRFGMAASSQSKSILDPFNLPLFASALGTLTLYSTSSVAHLLNSMSERGYKMCFFFDYAAVSVYTFTSSQAMFFYVRPMNTQWIIFESPSLYLCLAAPFHFLSRTAAVRLMLQSTGSALFSVRYQSLLPGLSARYHF
;
A
#
# COMPACT_ATOMS: atom_id res chain seq x y z
N MET A 1 54.25 22.31 69.23
CA MET A 1 53.47 22.00 68.01
C MET A 1 52.81 20.65 68.21
N VAL A 2 51.47 20.67 68.17
CA VAL A 2 50.42 19.64 68.05
C VAL A 2 50.72 18.17 68.38
N ASN A 3 49.86 17.63 69.26
CA ASN A 3 49.71 16.24 69.68
C ASN A 3 48.44 15.62 69.05
N ARG A 4 48.41 14.28 68.97
CA ARG A 4 47.27 13.33 68.80
C ARG A 4 46.74 12.94 67.39
N ASN A 5 47.14 11.72 66.98
CA ASN A 5 46.31 10.50 66.86
C ASN A 5 44.78 10.63 66.62
N ARG A 6 44.27 10.04 65.53
CA ARG A 6 43.34 8.87 65.52
C ARG A 6 42.80 8.51 64.13
N ASN A 7 42.75 7.20 63.88
CA ASN A 7 42.01 6.56 62.80
C ASN A 7 40.49 6.60 63.00
N ASN A 8 39.80 6.40 61.87
CA ASN A 8 38.51 5.74 61.65
C ASN A 8 37.19 6.54 61.60
N LEU A 9 36.37 6.08 60.63
CA LEU A 9 34.91 6.22 60.43
C LEU A 9 34.43 7.21 59.35
N ASN A 10 34.23 6.68 58.13
CA ASN A 10 33.03 6.97 57.32
C ASN A 10 31.81 6.29 58.00
N PRO A 11 30.52 6.61 57.71
CA PRO A 11 29.98 7.30 56.53
C PRO A 11 28.86 8.33 56.83
N THR A 12 28.61 9.28 55.92
CA THR A 12 27.27 9.71 55.43
C THR A 12 27.38 11.04 54.70
N THR A 13 27.16 11.02 53.39
CA THR A 13 26.51 12.16 52.74
C THR A 13 25.75 11.65 51.54
N THR A 14 24.43 11.67 51.72
CA THR A 14 23.37 11.54 50.75
C THR A 14 23.62 12.45 49.55
N THR A 15 23.68 11.90 48.34
CA THR A 15 23.08 12.56 47.17
C THR A 15 22.64 11.48 46.18
N ALA A 16 21.32 11.33 46.09
CA ALA A 16 20.66 10.64 45.00
C ALA A 16 21.04 11.29 43.66
N ASN A 17 21.20 10.49 42.62
CA ASN A 17 20.57 10.81 41.33
C ASN A 17 20.42 9.53 40.51
N ASN A 18 19.19 9.03 40.58
CA ASN A 18 18.58 8.12 39.64
C ASN A 18 18.48 8.78 38.25
N ASN A 19 18.25 7.94 37.25
CA ASN A 19 17.77 8.26 35.89
C ASN A 19 18.83 8.20 34.78
N SER A 20 19.42 7.02 34.59
CA SER A 20 19.71 6.51 33.25
C SER A 20 18.46 5.87 32.62
N MET A 21 17.35 6.61 32.65
CA MET A 21 16.23 6.41 31.75
C MET A 21 16.39 7.53 30.74
N ALA A 22 17.21 7.25 29.72
CA ALA A 22 17.46 8.16 28.62
C ALA A 22 16.12 8.70 28.15
N ALA A 23 16.02 10.03 28.21
CA ALA A 23 14.84 10.78 27.89
C ALA A 23 14.22 10.23 26.59
N CYS A 24 13.01 9.68 26.71
CA CYS A 24 12.08 9.60 25.60
C CYS A 24 11.69 11.06 25.30
N GLY A 25 12.59 11.77 24.63
CA GLY A 25 12.23 12.98 23.93
C GLY A 25 11.19 12.56 22.92
N THR A 26 9.97 13.06 23.06
CA THR A 26 9.04 13.15 21.94
C THR A 26 9.69 14.06 20.92
N ASP A 27 10.55 13.49 20.09
CA ASP A 27 11.16 14.15 18.95
C ASP A 27 10.04 14.35 17.93
N ASN A 28 9.33 15.47 18.11
CA ASN A 28 8.21 15.84 17.24
C ASN A 28 8.68 16.08 15.80
N ASP A 29 10.00 16.24 15.58
CA ASP A 29 10.64 16.47 14.30
C ASP A 29 11.03 15.18 13.57
N LYS A 30 10.92 14.02 14.23
CA LYS A 30 11.16 12.72 13.57
C LYS A 30 10.09 12.46 12.50
N LEU A 31 10.52 12.49 11.24
CA LEU A 31 9.69 12.29 10.04
C LEU A 31 9.56 10.81 9.64
N LEU A 32 10.63 10.03 9.80
CA LEU A 32 10.72 8.64 9.34
C LEU A 32 10.99 7.69 10.50
N PHE A 33 10.46 6.48 10.41
CA PHE A 33 10.44 5.47 11.47
C PHE A 33 11.00 4.13 10.97
N GLU A 34 11.57 3.37 11.91
CA GLU A 34 12.00 1.98 11.71
C GLU A 34 10.81 1.00 11.81
N ASP A 35 10.96 -0.21 11.27
CA ASP A 35 9.90 -1.23 11.24
C ASP A 35 9.37 -1.55 12.64
N CYS A 36 10.23 -1.56 13.65
CA CYS A 36 9.90 -1.86 15.03
C CYS A 36 8.98 -0.80 15.68
N GLU A 37 9.01 0.43 15.18
CA GLU A 37 8.27 1.59 15.71
C GLU A 37 6.86 1.73 15.11
N VAL A 38 6.58 1.05 14.00
CA VAL A 38 5.29 1.15 13.25
C VAL A 38 4.37 -0.01 13.64
N PRO A 39 3.03 0.10 13.67
CA PRO A 39 2.15 -1.06 13.91
C PRO A 39 2.30 -2.15 12.85
N LYS A 40 2.25 -3.44 13.24
CA LYS A 40 2.45 -4.58 12.31
C LYS A 40 1.54 -4.55 11.08
N GLY A 41 0.30 -4.05 11.21
CA GLY A 41 -0.65 -3.95 10.11
C GLY A 41 -0.32 -2.89 9.06
N LEU A 42 0.70 -2.06 9.29
CA LEU A 42 1.19 -1.01 8.38
C LEU A 42 2.64 -1.25 7.93
N ARG A 43 3.23 -2.40 8.28
CA ARG A 43 4.59 -2.78 7.90
C ARG A 43 4.56 -3.61 6.63
N GLU A 44 5.53 -3.38 5.76
CA GLU A 44 5.78 -4.23 4.59
C GLU A 44 6.90 -5.24 4.92
N PRO A 45 6.79 -6.50 4.48
CA PRO A 45 7.85 -7.49 4.67
C PRO A 45 9.18 -7.00 4.11
N PHE A 46 10.28 -7.30 4.82
CA PHE A 46 11.66 -6.96 4.44
C PHE A 46 12.03 -5.47 4.39
N ILE A 47 11.07 -4.54 4.54
CA ILE A 47 11.35 -3.11 4.67
C ILE A 47 11.67 -2.79 6.14
N LYS A 48 12.90 -2.34 6.39
CA LYS A 48 13.42 -2.07 7.74
C LYS A 48 13.24 -0.65 8.23
N SER A 49 13.24 0.34 7.34
CA SER A 49 13.20 1.75 7.69
C SER A 49 12.51 2.59 6.63
N GLY A 50 12.37 3.89 6.91
CA GLY A 50 11.80 4.86 5.98
C GLY A 50 10.27 4.95 6.03
N TYR A 51 9.64 4.37 7.05
CA TYR A 51 8.19 4.44 7.23
C TYR A 51 7.75 5.83 7.66
N ARG A 52 6.58 6.24 7.20
CA ARG A 52 5.90 7.44 7.71
C ARG A 52 5.27 7.18 9.08
N ARG A 53 4.99 8.26 9.81
CA ARG A 53 4.30 8.19 11.10
C ARG A 53 2.98 7.43 10.96
N ALA A 54 2.77 6.41 11.78
CA ALA A 54 1.50 5.70 11.86
C ALA A 54 0.38 6.62 12.34
N TYR A 55 -0.84 6.37 11.88
CA TYR A 55 -2.02 7.18 12.20
C TYR A 55 -1.90 8.64 11.74
N SER A 56 -1.22 8.86 10.62
CA SER A 56 -1.06 10.20 10.01
C SER A 56 -2.40 10.77 9.56
N THR A 57 -2.56 12.10 9.67
CA THR A 57 -3.69 12.80 9.05
C THR A 57 -3.56 12.81 7.52
N PRO A 58 -4.65 13.00 6.76
CA PRO A 58 -4.58 13.17 5.29
C PRO A 58 -3.59 14.26 4.86
N TRP A 59 -3.51 15.34 5.64
CA TRP A 59 -2.58 16.43 5.38
C TRP A 59 -1.12 16.03 5.59
N GLN A 60 -0.81 15.25 6.63
CA GLN A 60 0.53 14.70 6.83
C GLN A 60 0.92 13.72 5.71
N CYS A 61 -0.04 12.92 5.24
CA CYS A 61 0.16 12.04 4.08
C CYS A 61 0.48 12.88 2.83
N PHE A 62 -0.29 13.94 2.54
CA PHE A 62 0.00 14.84 1.42
C PHE A 62 1.39 15.48 1.52
N LYS A 63 1.78 15.97 2.70
CA LYS A 63 3.15 16.51 2.92
C LYS A 63 4.25 15.49 2.62
N SER A 64 3.97 14.19 2.73
CA SER A 64 4.94 13.14 2.42
C SER A 64 5.29 12.98 0.93
N LEU A 65 4.57 13.66 0.04
CA LEU A 65 4.97 13.77 -1.36
C LEU A 65 6.31 14.50 -1.53
N PHE A 66 6.64 15.39 -0.59
CA PHE A 66 7.78 16.30 -0.70
C PHE A 66 9.02 15.85 0.09
N TYR A 67 9.01 14.64 0.65
CA TYR A 67 10.20 14.02 1.24
C TYR A 67 10.27 12.52 0.90
N ILE A 68 11.48 11.97 0.89
CA ILE A 68 11.71 10.57 0.54
C ILE A 68 11.33 9.66 1.73
N ASN A 69 10.51 8.66 1.45
CA ASN A 69 10.04 7.62 2.35
C ASN A 69 9.90 6.30 1.57
N ASN A 70 9.57 5.21 2.27
CA ASN A 70 9.44 3.87 1.70
C ASN A 70 8.38 3.77 0.59
N GLU A 71 7.40 4.69 0.55
CA GLU A 71 6.33 4.73 -0.46
C GLU A 71 6.56 5.78 -1.55
N SER A 72 7.61 6.60 -1.47
CA SER A 72 7.81 7.72 -2.42
C SER A 72 7.84 7.24 -3.87
N PHE A 73 8.58 6.17 -4.16
CA PHE A 73 8.65 5.63 -5.51
C PHE A 73 7.28 5.10 -5.98
N ASN A 74 6.54 4.42 -5.10
CA ASN A 74 5.21 3.91 -5.42
C ASN A 74 4.26 5.07 -5.74
N VAL A 75 4.18 6.09 -4.90
CA VAL A 75 3.29 7.23 -5.14
C VAL A 75 3.68 7.99 -6.41
N TRP A 76 4.95 8.35 -6.57
CA TRP A 76 5.41 9.17 -7.70
C TRP A 76 5.35 8.43 -9.03
N SER A 77 5.69 7.15 -9.09
CA SER A 77 5.60 6.37 -10.34
C SER A 77 4.16 6.29 -10.86
N HIS A 78 3.19 6.09 -9.96
CA HIS A 78 1.77 6.05 -10.31
C HIS A 78 1.19 7.44 -10.66
N ILE A 79 1.61 8.52 -9.98
CA ILE A 79 1.24 9.89 -10.36
C ILE A 79 1.77 10.22 -11.76
N LEU A 80 3.05 9.94 -12.02
CA LEU A 80 3.66 10.20 -13.33
C LEU A 80 2.97 9.40 -14.44
N ALA A 81 2.65 8.12 -14.19
CA ALA A 81 1.87 7.32 -15.12
C ALA A 81 0.48 7.92 -15.39
N THR A 82 -0.23 8.38 -14.34
CA THR A 82 -1.52 9.06 -14.47
C THR A 82 -1.40 10.30 -15.36
N CYS A 83 -0.43 11.18 -15.08
CA CYS A 83 -0.20 12.39 -15.88
C CYS A 83 0.14 12.05 -17.33
N TYR A 84 1.04 11.09 -17.55
CA TYR A 84 1.43 10.64 -18.89
C TYR A 84 0.21 10.16 -19.67
N PHE A 85 -0.57 9.22 -19.13
CA PHE A 85 -1.74 8.69 -19.83
C PHE A 85 -2.83 9.73 -20.01
N PHE A 86 -3.04 10.63 -19.04
CA PHE A 86 -3.99 11.72 -19.17
C PHE A 86 -3.66 12.61 -20.38
N VAL A 87 -2.39 13.01 -20.52
CA VAL A 87 -1.93 13.80 -21.68
C VAL A 87 -2.06 12.99 -22.96
N ARG A 88 -1.64 11.73 -22.97
CA ARG A 88 -1.71 10.87 -24.18
C ARG A 88 -3.14 10.68 -24.66
N PHE A 89 -4.09 10.40 -23.77
CA PHE A 89 -5.50 10.25 -24.12
C PHE A 89 -6.15 11.58 -24.49
N GLY A 90 -5.76 12.68 -23.83
CA GLY A 90 -6.20 14.03 -24.20
C GLY A 90 -5.78 14.39 -25.62
N MET A 91 -4.50 14.19 -25.98
CA MET A 91 -4.00 14.40 -27.33
C MET A 91 -4.72 13.51 -28.35
N ALA A 92 -4.92 12.22 -28.02
CA ALA A 92 -5.66 11.32 -28.88
C ALA A 92 -7.08 11.82 -29.12
N ALA A 93 -7.81 12.21 -28.06
CA ALA A 93 -9.16 12.76 -28.15
C ALA A 93 -9.22 14.05 -28.97
N SER A 94 -8.26 14.95 -28.81
CA SER A 94 -8.19 16.20 -29.58
C SER A 94 -7.85 15.99 -31.06
N SER A 95 -7.16 14.90 -31.40
CA SER A 95 -6.80 14.56 -32.78
C SER A 95 -7.91 13.86 -33.57
N GLN A 96 -8.96 13.37 -32.89
CA GLN A 96 -10.07 12.69 -33.55
C GLN A 96 -11.01 13.70 -34.22
N SER A 97 -11.39 13.40 -35.46
CA SER A 97 -12.43 14.16 -36.17
C SER A 97 -13.85 13.81 -35.67
N LYS A 98 -14.01 12.60 -35.11
CA LYS A 98 -15.28 12.11 -34.55
C LYS A 98 -15.33 12.34 -33.04
N SER A 99 -16.54 12.44 -32.50
CA SER A 99 -16.78 12.54 -31.06
C SER A 99 -16.12 11.37 -30.29
N ILE A 100 -15.66 11.65 -29.07
CA ILE A 100 -15.17 10.61 -28.14
C ILE A 100 -16.28 9.61 -27.75
N LEU A 101 -17.54 10.00 -27.90
CA LEU A 101 -18.71 9.16 -27.63
C LEU A 101 -19.19 8.39 -28.87
N ASP A 102 -18.48 8.49 -30.00
CA ASP A 102 -18.75 7.65 -31.17
C ASP A 102 -18.58 6.16 -30.79
N PRO A 103 -19.48 5.26 -31.22
CA PRO A 103 -19.41 3.84 -30.87
C PRO A 103 -18.06 3.18 -31.22
N PHE A 104 -17.37 3.66 -32.25
CA PHE A 104 -16.03 3.19 -32.62
C PHE A 104 -14.98 3.58 -31.57
N ASN A 105 -15.13 4.72 -30.90
CA ASN A 105 -14.18 5.27 -29.93
C ASN A 105 -14.48 4.83 -28.48
N LEU A 106 -15.70 4.39 -28.18
CA LEU A 106 -16.12 4.00 -26.83
C LEU A 106 -15.20 2.94 -26.17
N PRO A 107 -14.74 1.86 -26.85
CA PRO A 107 -13.83 0.90 -26.25
C PRO A 107 -12.49 1.52 -25.82
N LEU A 108 -11.91 2.39 -26.65
CA LEU A 108 -10.69 3.12 -26.32
C LEU A 108 -10.91 4.09 -25.16
N PHE A 109 -12.03 4.82 -25.16
CA PHE A 109 -12.40 5.72 -24.07
C PHE A 109 -12.57 4.98 -22.74
N ALA A 110 -13.23 3.81 -22.75
CA ALA A 110 -13.36 2.96 -21.57
C ALA A 110 -12.00 2.46 -21.07
N SER A 111 -11.09 2.04 -21.96
CA SER A 111 -9.73 1.65 -21.61
C SER A 111 -8.93 2.81 -21.03
N ALA A 112 -9.09 4.02 -21.57
CA ALA A 112 -8.48 5.24 -21.05
C ALA A 112 -8.93 5.55 -19.62
N LEU A 113 -10.25 5.53 -19.37
CA LEU A 113 -10.81 5.71 -18.04
C LEU A 113 -10.29 4.64 -17.06
N GLY A 114 -10.30 3.37 -17.45
CA GLY A 114 -9.80 2.29 -16.62
C GLY A 114 -8.32 2.44 -16.27
N THR A 115 -7.50 2.88 -17.23
CA THR A 115 -6.06 3.16 -17.01
C THR A 115 -5.86 4.31 -16.02
N LEU A 116 -6.60 5.41 -16.19
CA LEU A 116 -6.54 6.55 -15.28
C LEU A 116 -7.02 6.20 -13.88
N THR A 117 -8.11 5.42 -13.76
CA THR A 117 -8.59 4.90 -12.47
C THR A 117 -7.53 4.05 -11.78
N LEU A 118 -6.89 3.10 -12.49
CA LEU A 118 -5.83 2.27 -11.93
C LEU A 118 -4.70 3.10 -11.29
N TYR A 119 -4.05 3.96 -12.06
CA TYR A 119 -2.89 4.71 -11.57
C TYR A 119 -3.29 5.75 -10.52
N SER A 120 -4.47 6.36 -10.64
CA SER A 120 -4.96 7.33 -9.65
C SER A 120 -5.29 6.64 -8.32
N THR A 121 -6.02 5.53 -8.34
CA THR A 121 -6.37 4.80 -7.11
C THR A 121 -5.14 4.20 -6.44
N SER A 122 -4.19 3.68 -7.21
CA SER A 122 -2.93 3.16 -6.64
C SER A 122 -2.08 4.25 -5.98
N SER A 123 -1.91 5.41 -6.64
CA SER A 123 -1.18 6.52 -6.02
C SER A 123 -1.85 7.02 -4.74
N VAL A 124 -3.18 7.11 -4.71
CA VAL A 124 -3.96 7.42 -3.49
C VAL A 124 -3.76 6.36 -2.42
N ALA A 125 -3.77 5.07 -2.78
CA ALA A 125 -3.62 3.98 -1.82
C ALA A 125 -2.25 4.01 -1.14
N HIS A 126 -1.18 4.15 -1.93
CA HIS A 126 0.16 4.32 -1.39
C HIS A 126 0.32 5.63 -0.62
N LEU A 127 -0.35 6.72 -1.01
CA LEU A 127 -0.26 8.00 -0.29
C LEU A 127 -0.92 7.91 1.09
N LEU A 128 -2.08 7.28 1.20
CA LEU A 128 -2.90 7.25 2.42
C LEU A 128 -2.62 6.01 3.29
N ASN A 129 -1.66 5.17 2.92
CA ASN A 129 -1.41 3.89 3.59
C ASN A 129 -1.02 4.02 5.08
N SER A 130 -0.54 5.19 5.52
CA SER A 130 -0.13 5.45 6.91
C SER A 130 -1.24 6.03 7.79
N MET A 131 -2.45 6.26 7.26
CA MET A 131 -3.54 6.90 8.02
C MET A 131 -4.15 6.01 9.10
N SER A 132 -4.32 4.72 8.82
CA SER A 132 -4.83 3.73 9.76
C SER A 132 -4.81 2.35 9.11
N GLU A 133 -4.79 1.28 9.90
CA GLU A 133 -4.87 -0.09 9.36
C GLU A 133 -6.17 -0.35 8.58
N ARG A 134 -7.29 0.26 9.00
CA ARG A 134 -8.55 0.17 8.27
C ARG A 134 -8.48 0.93 6.94
N GLY A 135 -7.93 2.14 6.97
CA GLY A 135 -7.71 2.97 5.78
C GLY A 135 -6.81 2.27 4.76
N TYR A 136 -5.70 1.69 5.21
CA TYR A 136 -4.80 0.85 4.40
C TYR A 136 -5.60 -0.24 3.66
N LYS A 137 -6.35 -1.06 4.40
CA LYS A 137 -7.12 -2.18 3.81
C LYS A 137 -8.17 -1.70 2.81
N MET A 138 -8.87 -0.61 3.12
CA MET A 138 -9.88 -0.03 2.22
C MET A 138 -9.24 0.52 0.95
N CYS A 139 -8.14 1.27 1.06
CA CYS A 139 -7.48 1.86 -0.08
C CYS A 139 -6.89 0.79 -1.02
N PHE A 140 -6.19 -0.21 -0.47
CA PHE A 140 -5.67 -1.31 -1.28
C PHE A 140 -6.78 -2.19 -1.85
N PHE A 141 -7.92 -2.35 -1.17
CA PHE A 141 -9.09 -3.00 -1.76
C PHE A 141 -9.56 -2.26 -3.03
N PHE A 142 -9.67 -0.93 -2.97
CA PHE A 142 -10.02 -0.13 -4.14
C PHE A 142 -8.93 -0.18 -5.23
N ASP A 143 -7.66 -0.19 -4.86
CA ASP A 143 -6.55 -0.33 -5.81
C ASP A 143 -6.67 -1.65 -6.60
N TYR A 144 -6.83 -2.78 -5.91
CA TYR A 144 -7.04 -4.08 -6.56
C TYR A 144 -8.34 -4.13 -7.39
N ALA A 145 -9.40 -3.45 -6.97
CA ALA A 145 -10.61 -3.31 -7.76
C ALA A 145 -10.34 -2.50 -9.05
N ALA A 146 -9.54 -1.43 -8.96
CA ALA A 146 -9.14 -0.61 -10.11
C ALA A 146 -8.31 -1.41 -11.14
N VAL A 147 -7.42 -2.31 -10.69
CA VAL A 147 -6.72 -3.25 -11.60
C VAL A 147 -7.72 -4.12 -12.37
N SER A 148 -8.80 -4.57 -11.73
CA SER A 148 -9.85 -5.39 -12.37
C SER A 148 -10.62 -4.60 -13.43
N VAL A 149 -11.01 -3.35 -13.10
CA VAL A 149 -11.64 -2.42 -14.05
C VAL A 149 -10.72 -2.17 -15.24
N TYR A 150 -9.45 -1.82 -14.99
CA TYR A 150 -8.47 -1.58 -16.05
C TYR A 150 -8.32 -2.77 -17.00
N THR A 151 -8.19 -3.99 -16.48
CA THR A 151 -8.04 -5.16 -17.34
C THR A 151 -9.31 -5.47 -18.12
N PHE A 152 -10.48 -5.28 -17.52
CA PHE A 152 -11.74 -5.49 -18.21
C PHE A 152 -11.88 -4.50 -19.38
N THR A 153 -11.70 -3.20 -19.13
CA THR A 153 -11.85 -2.19 -20.18
C THR A 153 -10.75 -2.28 -21.25
N SER A 154 -9.53 -2.66 -20.87
CA SER A 154 -8.46 -2.92 -21.85
C SER A 154 -8.72 -4.18 -22.69
N SER A 155 -9.28 -5.24 -22.07
CA SER A 155 -9.69 -6.44 -22.79
C SER A 155 -10.82 -6.16 -23.80
N GLN A 156 -11.71 -5.22 -23.47
CA GLN A 156 -12.76 -4.75 -24.38
C GLN A 156 -12.13 -4.02 -25.57
N ALA A 157 -11.21 -3.07 -25.34
CA ALA A 157 -10.52 -2.38 -26.44
C ALA A 157 -9.78 -3.37 -27.36
N MET A 158 -9.06 -4.34 -26.79
CA MET A 158 -8.39 -5.40 -27.56
C MET A 158 -9.37 -6.22 -28.40
N PHE A 159 -10.51 -6.62 -27.83
CA PHE A 159 -11.53 -7.35 -28.57
C PHE A 159 -12.13 -6.52 -29.71
N PHE A 160 -12.39 -5.23 -29.49
CA PHE A 160 -13.00 -4.40 -30.53
C PHE A 160 -12.03 -4.05 -31.67
N TYR A 161 -10.74 -3.87 -31.40
CA TYR A 161 -9.77 -3.41 -32.42
C TYR A 161 -8.87 -4.51 -32.99
N VAL A 162 -8.62 -5.60 -32.26
CA VAL A 162 -7.57 -6.58 -32.61
C VAL A 162 -8.12 -8.01 -32.78
N ARG A 163 -9.41 -8.25 -32.53
CA ARG A 163 -9.96 -9.60 -32.63
C ARG A 163 -9.79 -10.20 -34.04
N PRO A 164 -9.55 -11.51 -34.15
CA PRO A 164 -9.60 -12.20 -35.42
C PRO A 164 -11.03 -12.20 -35.95
N MET A 165 -11.17 -12.04 -37.27
CA MET A 165 -12.45 -12.03 -37.98
C MET A 165 -12.55 -13.27 -38.88
N ASN A 166 -13.78 -13.70 -39.19
CA ASN A 166 -14.06 -14.88 -40.02
C ASN A 166 -13.53 -16.18 -39.41
N THR A 167 -13.65 -16.30 -38.09
CA THR A 167 -13.28 -17.51 -37.38
C THR A 167 -14.49 -18.43 -37.23
N GLN A 168 -14.26 -19.73 -37.06
CA GLN A 168 -15.31 -20.67 -36.66
C GLN A 168 -15.65 -20.60 -35.15
N TRP A 169 -14.99 -19.69 -34.42
CA TRP A 169 -15.08 -19.59 -32.97
C TRP A 169 -16.05 -18.50 -32.56
N ILE A 170 -17.20 -18.89 -32.02
CA ILE A 170 -18.32 -18.00 -31.64
C ILE A 170 -17.88 -16.88 -30.67
N ILE A 171 -16.87 -17.14 -29.83
CA ILE A 171 -16.36 -16.16 -28.86
C ILE A 171 -15.74 -14.92 -29.51
N PHE A 172 -15.14 -15.05 -30.70
CA PHE A 172 -14.58 -13.90 -31.43
C PHE A 172 -15.62 -13.18 -32.27
N GLU A 173 -16.69 -13.87 -32.67
CA GLU A 173 -17.75 -13.28 -33.49
C GLU A 173 -18.84 -12.58 -32.67
N SER A 174 -18.96 -12.91 -31.37
CA SER A 174 -19.99 -12.35 -30.47
C SER A 174 -19.39 -11.46 -29.37
N PRO A 175 -19.53 -10.12 -29.49
CA PRO A 175 -19.09 -9.18 -28.44
C PRO A 175 -19.77 -9.41 -27.10
N SER A 176 -21.08 -9.70 -27.11
CA SER A 176 -21.85 -9.94 -25.88
C SER A 176 -21.35 -11.17 -25.15
N LEU A 177 -21.09 -12.28 -25.87
CA LEU A 177 -20.55 -13.50 -25.27
C LEU A 177 -19.17 -13.25 -24.66
N TYR A 178 -18.28 -12.58 -25.40
CA TYR A 178 -16.95 -12.25 -24.89
C TYR A 178 -17.03 -11.41 -23.61
N LEU A 179 -17.82 -10.33 -23.61
CA LEU A 179 -17.95 -9.44 -22.45
C LEU A 179 -18.58 -10.16 -21.24
N CYS A 180 -19.59 -11.02 -21.47
CA CYS A 180 -20.21 -11.83 -20.42
C CYS A 180 -19.23 -12.81 -19.76
N LEU A 181 -18.24 -13.32 -20.49
CA LEU A 181 -17.21 -14.21 -19.95
C LEU A 181 -16.05 -13.43 -19.32
N ALA A 182 -15.63 -12.32 -19.95
CA ALA A 182 -14.50 -11.50 -19.49
C ALA A 182 -14.80 -10.81 -18.15
N ALA A 183 -16.01 -10.27 -17.97
CA ALA A 183 -16.39 -9.58 -16.73
C ALA A 183 -16.20 -10.45 -15.47
N PRO A 184 -16.84 -11.63 -15.33
CA PRO A 184 -16.65 -12.47 -14.16
C PRO A 184 -15.20 -12.95 -14.03
N PHE A 185 -14.51 -13.25 -15.14
CA PHE A 185 -13.11 -13.70 -15.09
C PHE A 185 -12.19 -12.64 -14.46
N HIS A 186 -12.31 -11.38 -14.87
CA HIS A 186 -11.47 -10.29 -14.35
C HIS A 186 -11.83 -9.89 -12.91
N PHE A 187 -13.10 -9.98 -12.51
CA PHE A 187 -13.54 -9.65 -11.16
C PHE A 187 -13.32 -10.80 -10.16
N LEU A 188 -13.55 -12.06 -10.54
CA LEU A 188 -13.40 -13.22 -9.66
C LEU A 188 -11.94 -13.59 -9.43
N SER A 189 -11.11 -13.56 -10.47
CA SER A 189 -9.67 -13.86 -10.34
C SER A 189 -8.99 -12.97 -9.28
N ARG A 190 -9.40 -11.69 -9.19
CA ARG A 190 -8.82 -10.76 -8.23
C ARG A 190 -9.53 -10.68 -6.89
N THR A 191 -10.84 -10.86 -6.80
CA THR A 191 -11.50 -10.92 -5.49
C THR A 191 -11.07 -12.15 -4.69
N ALA A 192 -10.81 -13.28 -5.34
CA ALA A 192 -10.19 -14.45 -4.70
C ALA A 192 -8.76 -14.15 -4.24
N ALA A 193 -7.94 -13.52 -5.07
CA ALA A 193 -6.58 -13.12 -4.71
C ALA A 193 -6.56 -12.11 -3.54
N VAL A 194 -7.46 -11.12 -3.54
CA VAL A 194 -7.62 -10.14 -2.45
C VAL A 194 -8.08 -10.82 -1.17
N ARG A 195 -9.02 -11.78 -1.24
CA ARG A 195 -9.43 -12.57 -0.07
C ARG A 195 -8.28 -13.41 0.48
N LEU A 196 -7.48 -14.04 -0.37
CA LEU A 196 -6.30 -14.81 0.04
C LEU A 196 -5.21 -13.91 0.65
N MET A 197 -4.97 -12.73 0.09
CA MET A 197 -4.05 -11.73 0.63
C MET A 197 -4.50 -11.23 2.01
N LEU A 198 -5.78 -10.86 2.15
CA LEU A 198 -6.37 -10.40 3.41
C LEU A 198 -6.45 -11.52 4.46
N GLN A 199 -6.65 -12.78 4.04
CA GLN A 199 -6.63 -13.93 4.93
C GLN A 199 -5.21 -14.25 5.39
N SER A 200 -4.20 -14.24 4.51
CA SER A 200 -2.81 -14.53 4.89
C SER A 200 -2.25 -13.53 5.93
N THR A 201 -2.60 -12.24 5.79
CA THR A 201 -2.27 -11.20 6.77
C THR A 201 -3.05 -11.36 8.08
N GLY A 202 -4.30 -11.84 8.03
CA GLY A 202 -5.10 -12.21 9.20
C GLY A 202 -4.59 -13.45 9.95
N SER A 203 -4.13 -14.47 9.22
CA SER A 203 -3.55 -15.70 9.78
C SER A 203 -2.23 -15.43 10.51
N ALA A 204 -1.39 -14.53 9.99
CA ALA A 204 -0.18 -14.07 10.66
C ALA A 204 -0.49 -13.35 11.99
N LEU A 205 -1.55 -12.53 12.03
CA LEU A 205 -2.04 -11.91 13.27
C LEU A 205 -2.56 -12.94 14.28
N PHE A 206 -3.22 -14.01 13.81
CA PHE A 206 -3.70 -15.09 14.68
C PHE A 206 -2.55 -15.94 15.25
N SER A 207 -1.56 -16.28 14.42
CA SER A 207 -0.35 -17.01 14.84
C SER A 207 0.46 -16.23 15.88
N VAL A 208 0.66 -14.92 15.66
CA VAL A 208 1.37 -14.05 16.60
C VAL A 208 0.60 -13.89 17.91
N ARG A 209 -0.74 -13.79 17.86
CA ARG A 209 -1.56 -13.67 19.07
C ARG A 209 -1.57 -14.96 19.89
N TYR A 210 -1.53 -16.12 19.24
CA TYR A 210 -1.38 -17.42 19.90
C TYR A 210 0.00 -17.56 20.58
N GLN A 211 1.06 -17.10 19.91
CA GLN A 211 2.42 -17.12 20.48
C GLN A 211 2.60 -16.16 21.66
N SER A 212 1.88 -15.04 21.68
CA SER A 212 1.86 -14.10 22.83
C SER A 212 0.97 -14.55 24.01
N LEU A 213 0.06 -15.50 23.78
CA LEU A 213 -0.82 -16.07 24.80
C LEU A 213 -0.24 -17.33 25.48
N LEU A 214 0.86 -17.88 24.95
CA LEU A 214 1.58 -19.02 25.52
C LEU A 214 3.07 -18.69 25.75
N PRO A 215 3.41 -17.79 26.69
CA PRO A 215 4.80 -17.62 27.12
C PRO A 215 5.19 -18.80 28.01
N GLY A 216 5.43 -19.99 27.44
CA GLY A 216 5.77 -21.15 28.28
C GLY A 216 5.99 -22.51 27.64
N LEU A 217 5.91 -22.68 26.32
CA LEU A 217 6.18 -23.97 25.67
C LEU A 217 7.33 -23.87 24.66
N SER A 218 8.47 -23.39 25.15
CA SER A 218 9.77 -23.52 24.48
C SER A 218 10.72 -24.29 25.39
N ALA A 219 10.45 -25.59 25.57
CA ALA A 219 11.46 -26.54 26.04
C ALA A 219 11.03 -27.97 25.67
N ARG A 220 11.95 -28.69 25.01
CA ARG A 220 11.84 -30.07 24.48
C ARG A 220 11.06 -30.09 23.16
N TYR A 221 11.66 -30.34 22.01
CA TYR A 221 12.47 -31.51 21.70
C TYR A 221 13.66 -31.14 20.79
N HIS A 222 14.88 -31.50 21.23
CA HIS A 222 15.97 -31.84 20.33
C HIS A 222 15.86 -33.35 20.05
N PHE A 223 15.74 -33.71 18.79
CA PHE A 223 16.31 -34.92 18.21
C PHE A 223 16.90 -34.54 16.85
#